data_AF-A0A925SQE2-F1
#
_entry.id   AF-A0A925SQE2-F1
#
_cell.length_a   1.000
_cell.length_b   1.000
_cell.length_c   1.000
_cell.angle_alpha   90.00
_cell.angle_beta   90.00
_cell.angle_gamma   90.00
#
_symmetry.space_group_name_H-M   'P 1'
#
loop_
_entity.id
_entity.type
_entity.pdbx_description
1 polymer ?
#
loop_
_entity_poly.entity_id
_entity_poly.type
_entity_poly.pdbx_seq_one_letter_code
_entity_poly.pdbx_strand_id
1 'polypeptide(L)'
;MEEKSKNLSKYWPFWGLHFSFHIVLGLVASIAGVAVIVTVNEVINGLALIGAGSVAIINGWQGCKELRSNPENHADMNVRESNR
;
A
#
# COMPACT_ATOMS: atom_id res chain seq x y z
N MET A 1 3.16 22.86 0.32
CA MET A 1 3.24 21.42 0.66
C MET A 1 2.38 21.02 1.87
N GLU A 2 1.70 21.95 2.55
CA GLU A 2 0.89 21.67 3.76
C GLU A 2 -0.54 21.13 3.52
N GLU A 3 -1.13 21.30 2.33
CA GLU A 3 -2.51 20.82 2.10
C GLU A 3 -2.60 19.31 1.87
N LYS A 4 -1.54 18.67 1.36
CA LYS A 4 -1.57 17.25 1.01
C LYS A 4 -1.55 16.35 2.25
N SER A 5 -0.89 16.77 3.34
CA SER A 5 -0.84 16.01 4.60
C SER A 5 -2.16 16.05 5.36
N LYS A 6 -2.90 17.17 5.30
CA LYS A 6 -4.18 17.36 6.02
C LYS A 6 -5.32 16.45 5.51
N ASN A 7 -5.23 15.95 4.28
CA ASN A 7 -6.24 15.03 3.73
C ASN A 7 -5.90 13.54 3.95
N LEU A 8 -4.64 13.17 4.11
CA LEU A 8 -4.23 11.78 4.34
C LEU A 8 -4.56 11.30 5.77
N SER A 9 -4.47 12.18 6.78
CA SER A 9 -4.80 11.82 8.16
C SER A 9 -6.30 11.62 8.40
N LYS A 10 -7.16 12.40 7.72
CA LYS A 10 -8.62 12.29 7.87
C LYS A 10 -9.18 10.97 7.33
N TYR A 11 -8.51 10.37 6.35
CA TYR A 11 -8.87 9.08 5.74
C TYR A 11 -7.82 8.00 6.01
N TRP A 12 -7.06 8.13 7.10
CA TRP A 12 -6.01 7.19 7.50
C TRP A 12 -6.42 5.71 7.45
N PRO A 13 -7.60 5.27 7.96
CA PRO A 13 -8.00 3.87 7.88
C PRO A 13 -8.28 3.41 6.44
N PHE A 14 -8.81 4.29 5.59
CA PHE A 14 -9.04 3.99 4.18
C PHE A 14 -7.71 3.80 3.43
N TRP A 15 -6.76 4.71 3.64
CA TRP A 15 -5.44 4.60 3.02
C TRP A 15 -4.64 3.41 3.56
N GLY A 16 -4.73 3.11 4.85
CA GLY A 16 -4.10 1.93 5.44
C GLY A 16 -4.62 0.62 4.85
N LEU A 17 -5.95 0.52 4.67
CA LEU A 17 -6.57 -0.63 4.00
C LEU A 17 -6.16 -0.70 2.52
N HIS A 18 -6.15 0.44 1.82
CA HIS A 18 -5.77 0.52 0.41
C HIS A 18 -4.34 0.04 0.15
N PHE A 19 -3.37 0.48 0.94
CA PHE A 19 -1.98 0.03 0.81
C PHE A 19 -1.80 -1.43 1.23
N SER A 20 -2.54 -1.89 2.24
CA SER A 20 -2.56 -3.31 2.61
C SER A 20 -3.11 -4.18 1.48
N PHE A 21 -4.14 -3.69 0.76
CA PHE A 21 -4.67 -4.36 -0.43
C PHE A 21 -3.63 -4.49 -1.55
N HIS A 22 -2.83 -3.45 -1.81
CA HIS A 22 -1.74 -3.52 -2.79
C HIS A 22 -0.70 -4.60 -2.45
N ILE A 23 -0.38 -4.79 -1.17
CA ILE A 23 0.54 -5.86 -0.72
C ILE A 23 -0.07 -7.24 -1.00
N VAL A 24 -1.33 -7.45 -0.63
CA VAL A 24 -2.03 -8.73 -0.87
C VAL A 24 -2.15 -9.00 -2.36
N LEU A 25 -2.52 -8.00 -3.16
CA LEU A 25 -2.64 -8.14 -4.61
C LEU A 25 -1.29 -8.46 -5.26
N GLY A 26 -0.20 -7.83 -4.80
CA GLY A 26 1.13 -8.12 -5.30
C GLY A 26 1.64 -9.52 -4.93
N LEU A 27 1.28 -10.04 -3.75
CA LEU A 27 1.55 -11.44 -3.38
C LEU A 27 0.79 -12.41 -4.28
N VAL A 28 -0.50 -12.18 -4.51
CA VAL A 28 -1.32 -13.00 -5.41
C VAL A 28 -0.78 -12.99 -6.84
N ALA A 29 -0.39 -11.81 -7.35
CA ALA A 29 0.22 -11.68 -8.67
C ALA A 29 1.55 -12.43 -8.78
N SER A 30 2.37 -12.42 -7.73
CA SER A 30 3.64 -13.15 -7.70
C SER A 30 3.42 -14.66 -7.73
N ILE A 31 2.46 -15.16 -6.94
CA ILE A 31 2.08 -16.59 -6.93
C ILE A 31 1.53 -17.00 -8.31
N ALA A 32 0.65 -16.18 -8.90
CA ALA A 32 0.12 -16.41 -10.24
C ALA A 32 1.24 -16.45 -11.29
N GLY A 33 2.22 -15.55 -11.20
CA GLY A 33 3.38 -15.55 -12.09
C GLY A 33 4.21 -16.83 -11.99
N VAL A 34 4.49 -17.31 -10.77
CA VAL A 34 5.17 -18.61 -10.57
C VAL A 34 4.34 -19.75 -11.15
N ALA A 35 3.02 -19.77 -10.91
CA ALA A 35 2.12 -20.78 -11.46
C ALA A 35 2.14 -20.77 -13.00
N VAL A 36 2.16 -19.59 -13.64
CA VAL A 36 2.25 -19.46 -15.10
C VAL A 36 3.55 -20.06 -15.62
N ILE A 37 4.69 -19.79 -14.98
CA ILE A 37 5.98 -20.39 -15.38
C ILE A 37 5.92 -21.92 -15.30
N VAL A 38 5.40 -22.46 -14.20
CA VAL A 38 5.43 -23.90 -13.92
C VAL A 38 4.38 -24.69 -14.73
N THR A 39 3.18 -24.13 -14.93
CA THR A 39 2.04 -24.88 -15.50
C THR A 39 1.91 -24.73 -17.01
N VAL A 40 2.28 -23.57 -17.55
CA VAL A 40 2.12 -23.26 -18.99
C VAL A 40 3.44 -22.94 -19.69
N ASN A 41 4.59 -23.02 -18.99
CA ASN A 41 5.93 -22.74 -19.53
C ASN A 41 6.10 -21.33 -20.14
N GLU A 42 5.21 -20.40 -19.81
CA GLU A 42 5.23 -19.02 -20.30
C GLU A 42 6.12 -18.13 -19.41
N VAL A 43 7.45 -18.26 -19.60
CA VAL A 43 8.45 -17.63 -18.73
C VAL A 43 8.36 -16.10 -18.72
N ILE A 44 8.21 -15.46 -19.89
CA ILE A 44 8.19 -13.99 -19.99
C ILE A 44 6.95 -13.42 -19.29
N ASN A 45 5.78 -14.02 -19.54
CA ASN A 45 4.52 -13.59 -18.93
C ASN A 45 4.53 -13.81 -17.42
N GLY A 46 5.06 -14.95 -16.95
CA GLY A 46 5.22 -15.22 -15.53
C GLY A 46 6.18 -14.25 -14.82
N LEU A 47 7.32 -13.92 -15.45
CA LEU A 47 8.25 -12.91 -14.94
C LEU A 47 7.62 -11.51 -14.91
N ALA A 48 6.82 -11.15 -15.91
CA ALA A 48 6.09 -9.88 -15.93
C ALA A 48 5.09 -9.78 -14.77
N LEU A 49 4.36 -10.87 -14.47
CA LEU A 49 3.46 -10.97 -13.32
C LEU A 49 4.19 -10.83 -11.99
N ILE A 50 5.33 -11.51 -11.83
CA ILE A 50 6.18 -11.39 -10.62
C ILE A 50 6.72 -9.96 -10.48
N GLY A 51 7.16 -9.35 -11.57
CA GLY A 51 7.63 -7.97 -11.59
C GLY A 51 6.54 -6.98 -11.18
N ALA A 52 5.35 -7.10 -11.78
CA ALA A 52 4.20 -6.27 -11.41
C ALA A 52 3.78 -6.47 -9.94
N GLY A 53 3.79 -7.72 -9.46
CA GLY A 53 3.52 -8.03 -8.06
C GLY A 53 4.53 -7.40 -7.09
N SER A 54 5.81 -7.44 -7.45
CA SER A 54 6.89 -6.82 -6.66
C SER A 54 6.70 -5.29 -6.56
N VAL A 55 6.35 -4.63 -7.65
CA VAL A 55 6.07 -3.19 -7.67
C VAL A 55 4.87 -2.85 -6.79
N ALA A 56 3.78 -3.63 -6.85
CA ALA A 56 2.60 -3.43 -6.01
C ALA A 56 2.93 -3.57 -4.51
N ILE A 57 3.75 -4.56 -4.14
CA ILE A 57 4.22 -4.75 -2.75
C ILE A 57 5.05 -3.55 -2.30
N ILE A 58 6.00 -3.08 -3.10
CA ILE A 58 6.84 -1.92 -2.77
C ILE A 58 5.98 -0.67 -2.57
N ASN A 59 5.03 -0.41 -3.47
CA ASN A 59 4.13 0.73 -3.38
C ASN A 59 3.24 0.67 -2.15
N GLY A 60 2.66 -0.50 -1.85
CA GLY A 60 1.89 -0.71 -0.63
C GLY A 60 2.74 -0.51 0.62
N TRP A 61 3.97 -1.03 0.64
CA TRP A 61 4.88 -0.86 1.77
C TRP A 61 5.27 0.60 2.01
N GLN A 62 5.61 1.34 0.95
CA GLN A 62 5.91 2.78 1.03
C GLN A 62 4.72 3.57 1.55
N GLY A 63 3.50 3.29 1.06
CA GLY A 63 2.28 3.92 1.56
C GLY A 63 2.00 3.63 3.03
N CYS A 64 2.18 2.39 3.47
CA CYS A 64 2.09 2.02 4.89
C CYS A 64 3.15 2.75 5.75
N LYS A 65 4.38 2.89 5.24
CA LYS A 65 5.46 3.61 5.93
C LYS A 65 5.15 5.10 6.06
N GLU A 66 4.64 5.73 5.01
CA GLU A 66 4.22 7.15 4.99
C GLU A 66 3.09 7.41 6.00
N LEU A 67 2.09 6.51 6.06
CA LEU A 67 1.02 6.57 7.05
C LEU A 67 1.52 6.38 8.49
N ARG A 68 2.55 5.57 8.69
CA ARG A 68 3.14 5.29 10.00
C ARG A 68 4.09 6.39 10.47
N SER A 69 4.80 7.08 9.56
CA SER A 69 5.75 8.14 9.90
C SER A 69 5.10 9.49 10.19
N ASN A 70 3.77 9.62 10.06
CA ASN A 70 3.04 10.84 10.36
C ASN A 70 2.08 10.73 11.57
N PRO A 71 2.51 10.20 12.74
CA PRO A 71 1.68 10.09 13.92
C PRO A 71 1.47 11.44 14.65
N GLU A 72 2.28 12.46 14.37
CA GLU A 72 2.22 13.75 15.08
C GLU A 72 0.98 14.60 14.75
N ASN A 73 0.26 14.29 13.67
CA ASN A 73 -1.06 14.89 13.40
C ASN A 73 -2.22 14.23 14.18
N HIS A 74 -1.99 13.10 14.86
CA HIS A 74 -3.02 12.45 15.69
C HIS A 74 -3.21 13.10 17.06
N ALA A 75 -2.15 13.67 17.64
CA ALA A 75 -2.24 14.33 18.95
C ALA A 75 -2.97 15.68 18.84
N ASP A 76 -2.72 16.46 17.77
CA ASP A 76 -3.27 17.80 17.62
C ASP A 76 -4.77 17.81 17.26
N MET A 77 -5.29 16.79 16.55
CA MET A 77 -6.72 16.70 16.23
C MET A 77 -7.58 16.30 17.43
N ASN A 78 -7.11 15.37 18.27
CA ASN A 78 -7.81 15.01 19.52
C ASN A 78 -7.83 16.19 20.51
N VAL A 79 -6.76 16.97 20.59
CA VAL A 79 -6.71 18.16 21.45
C VAL A 79 -7.62 19.27 20.93
N ARG A 80 -7.76 19.43 19.61
CA ARG A 80 -8.66 20.44 19.02
C ARG A 80 -10.15 20.09 19.08
N GLU A 81 -10.53 18.81 18.98
CA GLU A 81 -11.93 18.39 19.21
C GLU A 81 -12.32 18.44 20.69
N SER A 82 -11.40 18.17 21.62
CA SER A 82 -11.66 18.27 23.06
C SER A 82 -11.85 19.70 23.58
N ASN A 83 -11.52 20.72 22.77
CA ASN A 83 -11.54 22.14 23.16
C ASN A 83 -12.64 22.95 22.45
N ARG A 84 -13.63 22.28 21.86
CA ARG A 84 -14.78 22.88 21.18
C ARG A 84 -16.08 22.42 21.81
#